data_AF-A0A847BJP5-F1
#
_entry.id   AF-A0A847BJP5-F1
#
_cell.length_a   1.000
_cell.length_b   1.000
_cell.length_c   1.000
_cell.angle_alpha   90.00
_cell.angle_beta   90.00
_cell.angle_gamma   90.00
#
_symmetry.space_group_name_H-M   'P 1'
#
loop_
_entity.id
_entity.type
_entity.pdbx_description
1 polymer ?
#
loop_
_entity_poly.entity_id
_entity_poly.type
_entity_poly.pdbx_seq_one_letter_code
_entity_poly.pdbx_strand_id
1 'polypeptide(L)'
;MLDLYLSTWRKAFTWQGRASRKEYWLFMLVAVAAAMLFLGVTIYLKMMAFFWVYAVWIAICLIPSLSVAIRRLHDINLSGWWIAVIFALSSGMEIAWAAPSVDRWLVASFSVDMWIVSTTVAVIINIAWLAAMLWKGTKGDNRFGPPPAGKAPEAPSPEAYRREIDAMHQGHESEDHDAEVHIGDKASDRA
;
A
#
# COMPACT_ATOMS: atom_id res chain seq x y z
N MET A 1 1.77 -19.38 0.54
CA MET A 1 2.44 -18.49 1.53
C MET A 1 3.77 -17.99 0.98
N LEU A 2 4.68 -18.88 0.59
CA LEU A 2 5.97 -18.51 0.00
C LEU A 2 5.83 -17.61 -1.24
N ASP A 3 4.91 -17.94 -2.15
CA ASP A 3 4.69 -17.13 -3.36
C ASP A 3 4.27 -15.69 -3.06
N LEU A 4 3.50 -15.49 -2.00
CA LEU A 4 3.05 -14.18 -1.56
C LEU A 4 4.22 -13.37 -1.00
N TYR A 5 5.08 -14.01 -0.20
CA TYR A 5 6.30 -13.39 0.31
C TYR A 5 7.27 -13.00 -0.82
N LEU A 6 7.54 -13.92 -1.75
CA LEU A 6 8.39 -13.68 -2.91
C LEU A 6 7.80 -12.64 -3.86
N SER A 7 6.46 -12.52 -3.90
CA SER A 7 5.79 -11.50 -4.71
C SER A 7 6.16 -10.08 -4.27
N THR A 8 6.37 -9.84 -2.97
CA THR A 8 6.79 -8.53 -2.45
C THR A 8 8.19 -8.16 -2.93
N TRP A 9 9.12 -9.11 -2.95
CA TRP A 9 10.46 -8.92 -3.49
C TRP A 9 10.43 -8.61 -4.99
N ARG A 10 9.64 -9.36 -5.77
CA ARG A 10 9.47 -9.10 -7.22
C ARG A 10 8.88 -7.72 -7.50
N LYS A 11 8.01 -7.23 -6.60
CA LYS A 11 7.33 -5.93 -6.70
C LYS A 11 8.02 -4.84 -5.89
N ALA A 12 9.26 -5.04 -5.43
CA ALA A 12 9.93 -4.12 -4.51
C ALA A 12 10.05 -2.69 -5.06
N PHE A 13 10.19 -2.55 -6.38
CA PHE A 13 10.26 -1.26 -7.07
C PHE A 13 8.96 -0.88 -7.79
N THR A 14 7.87 -1.62 -7.56
CA THR A 14 6.56 -1.33 -8.12
C THR A 14 5.75 -0.52 -7.11
N TRP A 15 5.53 0.75 -7.42
CA TRP A 15 4.79 1.69 -6.55
C TRP A 15 3.28 1.73 -6.85
N GLN A 16 2.89 1.28 -8.05
CA GLN A 16 1.50 1.25 -8.49
C GLN A 16 0.79 -0.05 -8.11
N GLY A 17 -0.54 -0.02 -8.10
CA GLY A 17 -1.39 -1.14 -7.76
C GLY A 17 -1.64 -1.30 -6.26
N ARG A 18 -2.17 -2.47 -5.89
CA ARG A 18 -2.72 -2.76 -4.57
C ARG A 18 -2.06 -3.97 -3.93
N ALA A 19 -1.89 -3.94 -2.62
CA ALA A 19 -1.40 -5.05 -1.81
C ALA A 19 -2.48 -5.49 -0.83
N SER A 20 -2.67 -6.81 -0.71
CA SER A 20 -3.60 -7.35 0.27
C SER A 20 -3.03 -7.23 1.70
N ARG A 21 -3.90 -7.27 2.71
CA ARG A 21 -3.46 -7.35 4.13
C ARG A 21 -2.52 -8.51 4.40
N LYS A 22 -2.81 -9.68 3.81
CA LYS A 22 -1.98 -10.87 3.98
C LYS A 22 -0.58 -10.66 3.39
N GLU A 23 -0.50 -10.02 2.23
CA GLU A 23 0.77 -9.71 1.56
C GLU A 23 1.63 -8.77 2.39
N TYR A 24 1.03 -7.66 2.86
CA TYR A 24 1.68 -6.69 3.73
C TYR A 24 2.18 -7.32 5.04
N TRP A 25 1.29 -7.95 5.80
CA TRP A 25 1.63 -8.47 7.13
C TRP A 25 2.57 -9.67 7.08
N LEU A 26 2.44 -10.56 6.07
CA LEU A 26 3.38 -11.66 5.92
C LEU A 26 4.80 -11.14 5.69
N PHE A 27 4.96 -10.15 4.82
CA PHE A 27 6.27 -9.55 4.56
C PHE A 27 6.82 -8.83 5.79
N MET A 28 6.02 -7.96 6.43
CA MET A 28 6.45 -7.20 7.60
C MET A 28 6.84 -8.10 8.78
N LEU A 29 6.04 -9.13 9.08
CA LEU A 29 6.32 -10.04 10.18
C LEU A 29 7.60 -10.84 9.95
N VAL A 30 7.86 -11.31 8.72
CA VAL A 30 9.11 -12.01 8.39
C VAL A 30 10.31 -11.05 8.47
N ALA A 31 10.17 -9.82 7.94
CA ALA A 31 11.22 -8.81 8.00
C ALA A 31 11.60 -8.45 9.44
N VAL A 32 10.59 -8.23 10.30
CA VAL A 32 10.78 -7.91 11.72
C VAL A 32 11.33 -9.11 12.49
N ALA A 33 10.83 -10.33 12.25
CA ALA A 33 11.35 -11.54 12.90
C ALA A 33 12.83 -11.78 12.60
N ALA A 34 13.24 -11.64 11.33
CA ALA A 34 14.64 -11.75 10.93
C ALA A 34 15.51 -10.63 11.55
N ALA A 35 15.00 -9.38 11.60
CA ALA A 35 15.70 -8.28 12.25
C ALA A 35 15.91 -8.53 13.75
N MET A 36 14.87 -9.00 14.47
CA MET A 36 14.96 -9.36 15.88
C MET A 36 15.95 -10.51 16.12
N LEU A 37 15.97 -11.51 15.23
CA LEU A 37 16.93 -12.60 15.29
C LEU A 37 18.37 -12.09 15.18
N PHE A 38 18.68 -11.29 14.15
CA PHE A 38 20.04 -10.76 13.96
C PHE A 38 20.48 -9.85 15.11
N LEU A 39 19.58 -9.01 15.62
CA LEU A 39 19.85 -8.18 16.79
C LEU A 39 20.09 -9.03 18.05
N GLY A 40 19.25 -10.05 18.30
CA GLY A 40 19.40 -10.96 19.42
C GLY A 40 20.72 -11.72 19.41
N VAL A 41 21.13 -12.24 18.24
CA VAL A 41 22.43 -12.90 18.04
C VAL A 41 23.59 -11.92 18.29
N THR A 42 23.48 -10.69 17.81
CA THR A 42 24.48 -9.62 18.04
C THR A 42 24.68 -9.39 19.55
N ILE A 43 23.59 -9.27 20.30
CA ILE A 43 23.62 -9.02 21.75
C ILE A 43 24.17 -10.25 22.50
N TYR A 44 23.72 -11.45 22.14
CA TYR A 44 24.10 -12.69 22.81
C TYR A 44 25.59 -13.03 22.61
N LEU A 45 26.07 -12.96 21.37
CA LEU A 45 27.47 -13.27 21.03
C LEU A 45 28.42 -12.09 21.29
N LYS A 46 27.89 -10.87 21.48
CA LYS A 46 28.66 -9.62 21.63
C LYS A 46 29.64 -9.37 20.47
N MET A 47 29.30 -9.83 19.27
CA MET A 47 30.13 -9.72 18.08
C MET A 47 29.62 -8.63 17.14
N MET A 48 30.45 -7.62 16.88
CA MET A 48 30.12 -6.52 15.96
C MET A 48 29.82 -6.96 14.53
N ALA A 49 30.33 -8.12 14.09
CA ALA A 49 30.04 -8.63 12.75
C ALA A 49 28.53 -8.86 12.52
N PHE A 50 27.80 -9.31 13.55
CA PHE A 50 26.36 -9.55 13.45
C PHE A 50 25.54 -8.26 13.46
N PHE A 51 26.07 -7.17 14.02
CA PHE A 51 25.44 -5.85 13.91
C PHE A 51 25.36 -5.41 12.43
N TRP A 52 26.41 -5.67 11.65
CA TRP A 52 26.40 -5.38 10.21
C TRP A 52 25.38 -6.22 9.45
N VAL A 53 25.19 -7.49 9.81
CA VAL A 53 24.15 -8.34 9.23
C VAL A 53 22.76 -7.76 9.51
N TYR A 54 22.50 -7.34 10.74
CA TYR A 54 21.27 -6.64 11.11
C TYR A 54 21.09 -5.36 10.28
N ALA A 55 22.11 -4.49 10.20
CA ALA A 55 22.03 -3.23 9.48
C ALA A 55 21.78 -3.42 7.97
N VAL A 56 22.47 -4.38 7.35
CA VAL A 56 22.28 -4.73 5.93
C VAL A 56 20.88 -5.28 5.68
N TRP A 57 20.37 -6.13 6.58
CA TRP A 57 19.01 -6.65 6.48
C TRP A 57 17.97 -5.53 6.48
N ILE A 58 18.07 -4.60 7.43
CA ILE A 58 17.19 -3.43 7.48
C ILE A 58 17.28 -2.61 6.19
N ALA A 59 18.49 -2.36 5.69
CA ALA A 59 18.70 -1.59 4.47
C ALA A 59 18.08 -2.25 3.23
N ILE A 60 18.26 -3.57 3.06
CA ILE A 60 17.69 -4.33 1.94
C ILE A 60 16.15 -4.37 2.03
N CYS A 61 15.61 -4.53 3.23
CA CYS A 61 14.16 -4.58 3.44
C CYS A 61 13.47 -3.21 3.34
N LEU A 62 14.21 -2.10 3.40
CA LEU A 62 13.63 -0.75 3.38
C LEU A 62 12.76 -0.51 2.14
N ILE A 63 13.29 -0.77 0.95
CA ILE A 63 12.58 -0.50 -0.31
C ILE A 63 11.35 -1.40 -0.49
N PRO A 64 11.45 -2.74 -0.36
CA PRO A 64 10.26 -3.59 -0.44
C PRO A 64 9.21 -3.29 0.63
N SER A 65 9.62 -2.94 1.86
CA SER A 65 8.71 -2.52 2.95
C SER A 65 7.92 -1.28 2.55
N LEU A 66 8.59 -0.28 1.98
CA LEU A 66 7.96 0.94 1.52
C LEU A 66 7.00 0.68 0.36
N SER A 67 7.41 -0.11 -0.64
CA SER A 67 6.55 -0.45 -1.78
C SER A 67 5.27 -1.16 -1.33
N VAL A 68 5.37 -2.19 -0.49
CA VAL A 68 4.18 -2.92 -0.03
C VAL A 68 3.30 -2.06 0.88
N ALA A 69 3.86 -1.15 1.67
CA ALA A 69 3.11 -0.19 2.47
C ALA A 69 2.33 0.81 1.59
N ILE A 70 2.94 1.35 0.53
CA ILE A 70 2.27 2.25 -0.42
C ILE A 70 1.13 1.51 -1.12
N ARG A 71 1.38 0.31 -1.65
CA ARG A 71 0.32 -0.51 -2.28
C ARG A 71 -0.77 -0.93 -1.28
N ARG A 72 -0.44 -1.06 0.00
CA ARG A 72 -1.42 -1.33 1.07
C ARG A 72 -2.31 -0.12 1.32
N LEU A 73 -1.73 1.09 1.38
CA LEU A 73 -2.48 2.35 1.45
C LEU A 73 -3.42 2.51 0.25
N HIS A 74 -2.93 2.21 -0.95
CA HIS A 74 -3.75 2.21 -2.16
C HIS A 74 -4.95 1.26 -2.05
N ASP A 75 -4.81 0.10 -1.40
CA ASP A 75 -5.93 -0.82 -1.17
C ASP A 75 -6.95 -0.28 -0.15
N ILE A 76 -6.62 0.69 0.71
CA ILE A 76 -7.60 1.45 1.53
C ILE A 76 -7.93 2.82 0.94
N ASN A 77 -7.63 3.03 -0.35
CA ASN A 77 -7.87 4.26 -1.11
C ASN A 77 -7.15 5.52 -0.57
N LEU A 78 -6.05 5.35 0.16
CA LEU A 78 -5.19 6.45 0.61
C LEU A 78 -3.97 6.59 -0.31
N SER A 79 -3.42 7.79 -0.41
CA SER A 79 -2.19 8.07 -1.17
C SER A 79 -0.95 7.58 -0.43
N GLY A 80 0.09 7.13 -1.14
CA GLY A 80 1.37 6.73 -0.55
C GLY A 80 2.05 7.81 0.31
N TRP A 81 1.77 9.10 0.03
CA TRP A 81 2.29 10.26 0.78
C TRP A 81 1.96 10.23 2.27
N TRP A 82 0.90 9.54 2.69
CA TRP A 82 0.57 9.38 4.10
C TRP A 82 1.69 8.73 4.91
N ILE A 83 2.56 7.91 4.30
CA ILE A 83 3.75 7.36 4.97
C ILE A 83 4.68 8.48 5.40
N ALA A 84 4.96 9.44 4.51
CA ALA A 84 5.85 10.57 4.80
C ALA A 84 5.26 11.48 5.89
N VAL A 85 3.96 11.77 5.81
CA VAL A 85 3.26 12.56 6.84
C VAL A 85 3.35 11.89 8.20
N ILE A 86 3.06 10.59 8.29
CA ILE A 86 3.08 9.85 9.56
C ILE A 86 4.50 9.70 10.10
N PHE A 87 5.48 9.47 9.23
CA PHE A 87 6.89 9.45 9.62
C PHE A 87 7.34 10.81 10.17
N ALA A 88 6.98 11.91 9.51
CA ALA A 88 7.31 13.25 9.97
C ALA A 88 6.66 13.56 11.34
N LEU A 89 5.39 13.21 11.52
CA LEU A 89 4.66 13.44 12.77
C LEU A 89 5.14 12.55 13.93
N SER A 90 5.50 11.28 13.65
CA SER A 90 5.91 10.35 14.70
C SER A 90 7.39 10.44 15.05
N SER A 91 8.25 10.73 14.07
CA SER A 91 9.71 10.61 14.20
C SER A 91 10.45 11.94 14.04
N GLY A 92 9.85 12.94 13.38
CA GLY A 92 10.52 14.20 13.08
C GLY A 92 10.98 14.95 14.32
N MET A 93 10.14 14.98 15.36
CA MET A 93 10.48 15.60 16.65
C MET A 93 11.64 14.87 17.33
N GLU A 94 11.58 13.54 17.45
CA GLU A 94 12.64 12.74 18.10
C GLU A 94 13.99 12.83 17.38
N ILE A 95 13.97 12.90 16.04
CA ILE A 95 15.17 13.15 15.25
C ILE A 95 15.75 14.54 15.54
N ALA A 96 14.89 15.57 15.67
CA ALA A 96 15.33 16.91 16.02
C ALA A 96 16.00 16.95 17.40
N TRP A 97 15.45 16.25 18.40
CA TRP A 97 16.07 16.15 19.73
C TRP A 97 17.45 15.47 19.71
N ALA A 98 17.62 14.45 18.88
CA ALA A 98 18.88 13.73 18.75
C ALA A 98 19.93 14.48 17.89
N ALA A 99 19.52 15.53 17.16
CA ALA A 99 20.40 16.23 16.23
C ALA A 99 21.44 17.10 16.97
N PRO A 100 22.75 16.93 16.70
CA PRO A 100 23.81 17.71 17.35
C PRO A 100 23.73 19.23 17.11
N SER A 101 23.01 19.66 16.08
CA SER A 101 22.84 21.05 15.67
C SER A 101 21.71 21.79 16.38
N VAL A 102 20.89 21.10 17.18
CA VAL A 102 19.87 21.77 17.99
C VAL A 102 20.55 22.31 19.24
N ASP A 103 20.47 23.63 19.43
CA ASP A 103 21.09 24.30 20.56
C ASP A 103 20.68 23.65 21.87
N ARG A 104 21.65 23.14 22.63
CA ARG A 104 21.39 22.44 23.89
C ARG A 104 20.69 23.32 24.92
N TRP A 105 20.77 24.64 24.77
CA TRP A 105 20.00 25.60 25.57
C TRP A 105 18.50 25.56 25.21
N LEU A 106 18.15 25.46 23.93
CA LEU A 106 16.77 25.27 23.49
C LEU A 106 16.23 23.94 24.02
N VAL A 107 17.03 22.87 23.93
CA VAL A 107 16.69 21.55 24.49
C VAL A 107 16.54 21.60 26.01
N ALA A 108 17.45 22.26 26.72
CA ALA A 108 17.40 22.42 28.18
C ALA A 108 16.27 23.36 28.65
N SER A 109 15.68 24.15 27.74
CA SER A 109 14.51 24.99 28.04
C SER A 109 13.21 24.18 28.13
N PHE A 110 13.23 22.91 27.72
CA PHE A 110 12.10 22.00 27.81
C PHE A 110 12.31 20.99 28.95
N SER A 111 11.29 20.81 29.80
CA SER A 111 11.36 19.84 30.90
C SER A 111 11.32 18.39 30.36
N VAL A 112 11.78 17.42 31.17
CA VAL A 112 11.67 15.97 30.88
C VAL A 112 10.23 15.58 30.53
N ASP A 113 9.24 16.28 31.09
CA ASP A 113 7.82 16.05 30.83
C ASP A 113 7.46 16.27 29.35
N MET A 114 8.10 17.20 28.65
CA MET A 114 7.82 17.47 27.23
C MET A 114 8.26 16.33 26.32
N TRP A 115 9.39 15.67 26.61
CA TRP A 115 9.86 14.51 25.86
C TRP A 115 8.97 13.28 26.08
N ILE A 116 8.48 13.10 27.31
CA ILE A 116 7.50 12.04 27.62
C ILE A 116 6.20 12.28 26.85
N VAL A 117 5.73 13.53 26.80
CA VAL A 117 4.52 13.89 26.03
C VAL A 117 4.73 13.64 24.54
N SER A 118 5.86 14.06 23.95
CA SER A 118 6.13 13.82 22.51
C SER A 118 6.18 12.33 22.19
N THR A 119 6.87 11.54 23.02
CA THR A 119 6.97 10.09 22.87
C THR A 119 5.60 9.43 22.99
N THR A 120 4.76 9.87 23.93
CA THR A 120 3.40 9.34 24.11
C THR A 120 2.53 9.60 22.88
N VAL A 121 2.58 10.82 22.34
CA VAL A 121 1.87 11.18 21.10
C VAL A 121 2.37 10.34 19.92
N ALA A 122 3.68 10.18 19.77
CA ALA A 122 4.28 9.35 18.73
C ALA A 122 3.82 7.88 18.83
N VAL A 123 3.74 7.32 20.04
CA VAL A 123 3.23 5.95 20.26
C VAL A 123 1.77 5.84 19.83
N ILE A 124 0.92 6.81 20.18
CA ILE A 124 -0.49 6.83 19.76
C ILE A 124 -0.61 6.85 18.23
N ILE A 125 0.18 7.70 17.56
CA ILE A 125 0.21 7.78 16.09
C ILE A 125 0.64 6.45 15.47
N ASN A 126 1.66 5.80 16.03
CA ASN A 126 2.13 4.50 15.55
C ASN A 126 1.07 3.40 15.76
N ILE A 127 0.35 3.39 16.87
CA ILE A 127 -0.77 2.46 17.11
C ILE A 127 -1.89 2.70 16.09
N ALA A 128 -2.27 3.96 15.86
CA ALA A 128 -3.26 4.31 14.86
C ALA A 128 -2.83 3.88 13.44
N TRP A 129 -1.55 4.04 13.11
CA TRP A 129 -0.98 3.58 11.85
C TRP A 129 -1.05 2.06 11.69
N LEU A 130 -0.66 1.29 12.71
CA LEU A 130 -0.78 -0.18 12.69
C LEU A 130 -2.24 -0.62 12.52
N ALA A 131 -3.17 0.04 13.23
CA ALA A 131 -4.60 -0.20 13.07
C ALA A 131 -5.08 0.10 11.64
N ALA A 132 -4.62 1.19 11.03
CA ALA A 132 -4.93 1.52 9.64
C ALA A 132 -4.41 0.46 8.65
N MET A 133 -3.21 -0.10 8.89
CA MET A 133 -2.65 -1.19 8.06
C MET A 133 -3.44 -2.51 8.19
N LEU A 134 -4.12 -2.73 9.32
CA LEU A 134 -5.04 -3.86 9.55
C LEU A 134 -6.45 -3.64 8.99
N TRP A 135 -6.81 -2.38 8.70
CA TRP A 135 -8.14 -1.99 8.23
C TRP A 135 -8.58 -2.76 6.97
N LYS A 136 -9.87 -2.97 6.72
CA LYS A 136 -10.31 -3.67 5.50
C LYS A 136 -10.05 -2.79 4.27
N GLY A 137 -9.42 -3.35 3.24
CA GLY A 137 -9.30 -2.68 1.95
C GLY A 137 -10.65 -2.42 1.27
N THR A 138 -10.68 -1.50 0.32
CA THR A 138 -11.87 -1.20 -0.48
C THR A 138 -12.35 -2.43 -1.25
N LYS A 139 -13.66 -2.50 -1.42
CA LYS A 139 -14.33 -3.48 -2.29
C LYS A 139 -14.28 -2.96 -3.74
N GLY A 140 -14.28 -3.89 -4.69
CA GLY A 140 -14.19 -3.57 -6.11
C GLY A 140 -12.93 -2.79 -6.51
N ASP A 141 -13.01 -2.20 -7.69
CA ASP A 141 -11.97 -1.35 -8.25
C ASP A 141 -11.87 -0.02 -7.50
N ASN A 142 -10.67 0.54 -7.43
CA ASN A 142 -10.48 1.89 -6.91
C ASN A 142 -9.53 2.67 -7.83
N ARG A 143 -9.25 3.93 -7.51
CA ARG A 143 -8.39 4.81 -8.32
C ARG A 143 -6.97 4.28 -8.58
N PHE A 144 -6.52 3.28 -7.81
CA PHE A 144 -5.20 2.65 -7.94
C PHE A 144 -5.26 1.29 -8.63
N GLY A 145 -6.42 0.90 -9.15
CA GLY A 145 -6.62 -0.29 -9.96
C GLY A 145 -7.46 -1.40 -9.29
N PRO A 146 -7.49 -2.58 -9.93
CA PRO A 146 -8.36 -3.68 -9.53
C PRO A 146 -7.93 -4.29 -8.19
N PRO A 147 -8.83 -5.03 -7.51
CA PRO A 147 -8.53 -5.72 -6.27
C PRO A 147 -7.26 -6.57 -6.36
N PRO A 148 -6.47 -6.64 -5.27
CA PRO A 148 -5.31 -7.53 -5.22
C PRO A 148 -5.73 -8.99 -5.45
N ALA A 149 -4.87 -9.75 -6.13
CA ALA A 149 -5.10 -11.15 -6.49
C ALA A 149 -5.62 -11.97 -5.28
N GLY A 150 -6.75 -12.66 -5.48
CA GLY A 150 -7.44 -13.43 -4.44
C GLY A 150 -8.61 -12.73 -3.76
N LYS A 151 -8.89 -11.45 -4.07
CA LYS A 151 -10.23 -10.86 -3.86
C LYS A 151 -11.04 -11.05 -5.14
N ALA A 152 -12.23 -11.66 -5.05
CA ALA A 152 -13.14 -11.70 -6.18
C ALA A 152 -13.49 -10.25 -6.61
N PRO A 153 -13.52 -9.95 -7.93
CA PRO A 153 -14.12 -8.72 -8.40
C PRO A 153 -15.57 -8.68 -7.88
N GLU A 154 -15.99 -7.50 -7.42
CA GLU A 154 -17.40 -7.32 -7.04
C GLU A 154 -18.24 -7.49 -8.31
N ALA A 155 -19.33 -8.24 -8.23
CA ALA A 155 -20.26 -8.34 -9.34
C ALA A 155 -20.71 -6.92 -9.74
N PRO A 156 -20.89 -6.63 -11.05
CA PRO A 156 -21.33 -5.32 -11.51
C PRO A 156 -22.55 -4.86 -10.71
N SER A 157 -22.62 -3.57 -10.36
CA SER A 157 -23.81 -3.04 -9.71
C SER A 157 -25.04 -3.31 -10.60
N PRO A 158 -26.25 -3.48 -10.03
CA PRO A 158 -27.45 -3.70 -10.84
C PRO A 158 -27.65 -2.63 -11.92
N GLU A 159 -27.19 -1.39 -11.67
CA GLU A 159 -27.22 -0.30 -12.63
C GLU A 159 -26.17 -0.45 -13.73
N ALA A 160 -24.96 -0.90 -13.40
CA ALA A 160 -23.92 -1.17 -14.40
C ALA A 160 -24.33 -2.33 -15.32
N TYR A 161 -24.93 -3.38 -14.75
CA TYR A 161 -25.48 -4.50 -15.52
C TYR A 161 -26.63 -4.07 -16.43
N ARG A 162 -27.54 -3.20 -15.95
CA ARG A 162 -28.60 -2.62 -16.78
C ARG A 162 -28.04 -1.81 -17.95
N ARG A 163 -27.06 -0.93 -17.70
CA ARG A 163 -26.41 -0.14 -18.77
C ARG A 163 -25.73 -1.01 -19.82
N GLU A 164 -25.10 -2.10 -19.39
CA GLU A 164 -24.45 -3.06 -20.29
C GLU A 164 -25.48 -3.81 -21.16
N ILE A 165 -26.61 -4.22 -20.57
CA ILE A 165 -27.74 -4.80 -21.30
C ILE A 165 -28.35 -3.80 -22.28
N ASP A 166 -28.61 -2.57 -21.84
CA ASP A 166 -29.19 -1.52 -22.69
C ASP A 166 -28.26 -1.21 -23.88
N ALA A 167 -26.94 -1.18 -23.65
CA ALA A 167 -25.95 -1.01 -24.71
C ALA A 167 -25.92 -2.17 -25.70
N MET A 168 -26.07 -3.43 -25.23
CA MET A 168 -26.17 -4.60 -26.10
C MET A 168 -27.44 -4.56 -26.97
N HIS A 169 -28.58 -4.14 -26.41
CA HIS A 169 -29.83 -4.00 -27.18
C HIS A 169 -29.74 -2.91 -28.24
N GLN A 170 -29.16 -1.75 -27.91
CA GLN A 170 -28.96 -0.67 -28.89
C GLN A 170 -28.00 -1.05 -30.02
N GLY A 171 -26.96 -1.84 -29.73
CA GLY A 171 -26.05 -2.35 -30.76
C GLY A 171 -26.75 -3.27 -31.75
N HIS A 172 -27.57 -4.21 -31.26
CA HIS A 172 -28.36 -5.11 -32.11
C HIS A 172 -29.38 -4.37 -32.99
N GLU A 173 -30.11 -3.38 -32.44
CA GLU A 173 -31.06 -2.59 -33.24
C GLU A 173 -30.35 -1.78 -34.35
N SER A 174 -29.13 -1.29 -34.10
CA SER A 174 -28.35 -0.59 -35.13
C SER A 174 -27.84 -1.51 -36.24
N GLU A 175 -27.40 -2.73 -35.92
CA GLU A 175 -26.95 -3.70 -36.93
C GLU A 175 -28.11 -4.19 -37.81
N ASP A 176 -29.29 -4.43 -37.23
CA ASP A 176 -30.47 -4.84 -37.99
C ASP A 176 -30.97 -3.71 -38.92
N HIS A 177 -30.92 -2.46 -38.46
CA HIS A 177 -31.31 -1.31 -39.28
C HIS A 177 -30.34 -1.08 -40.45
N ASP A 178 -29.03 -1.18 -40.21
CA ASP A 178 -28.02 -1.07 -41.26
C ASP A 178 -28.13 -2.23 -42.28
N ALA A 179 -28.47 -3.44 -41.82
CA ALA A 179 -28.71 -4.58 -42.69
C ALA A 179 -29.95 -4.38 -43.59
N GLU A 180 -31.04 -3.82 -43.07
CA GLU A 180 -32.24 -3.50 -43.87
C GLU A 180 -31.98 -2.41 -44.91
N VAL A 181 -31.26 -1.34 -44.55
CA VAL A 181 -30.88 -0.26 -45.48
C VAL A 181 -30.02 -0.81 -46.62
N HIS A 182 -29.06 -1.68 -46.32
CA HIS A 182 -28.18 -2.28 -47.34
C HIS A 182 -28.89 -3.27 -48.27
N ILE A 183 -29.96 -3.92 -47.81
CA ILE A 183 -30.82 -4.76 -48.66
C ILE A 183 -31.70 -3.89 -49.56
N GLY A 184 -32.22 -2.76 -49.04
CA GLY A 184 -33.01 -1.79 -49.80
C GLY A 184 -32.25 -1.17 -50.96
N ASP A 185 -31.01 -0.73 -50.75
CA ASP A 185 -30.16 -0.15 -51.80
C ASP A 185 -29.84 -1.16 -52.92
N LYS A 186 -29.57 -2.42 -52.57
CA LYS A 186 -29.31 -3.48 -53.57
C LYS A 186 -30.55 -3.89 -54.37
N ALA A 187 -31.75 -3.68 -53.83
CA ALA A 187 -33.01 -3.93 -54.52
C ALA A 187 -33.37 -2.78 -55.48
N SER A 188 -33.04 -1.54 -55.10
CA SER A 188 -33.19 -0.33 -55.93
C SER A 188 -32.33 -0.37 -57.20
N ASP A 189 -31.07 -0.80 -57.10
CA ASP A 189 -30.14 -0.87 -58.25
C ASP A 189 -30.46 -1.98 -59.27
N ARG A 190 -31.45 -2.84 -59.01
CA ARG A 190 -31.82 -3.99 -59.87
C ARG A 190 -33.18 -3.84 -60.57
N ALA A 191 -33.88 -2.71 -60.39
CA ALA A 191 -35.15 -2.39 -61.06
C ALA A 191 -34.93 -1.39 -62.19
#